data_AF-A0A087KIT1-F1
#
_entry.id   AF-A0A087KIT1-F1
#
_cell.length_a   1.000
_cell.length_b   1.000
_cell.length_c   1.000
_cell.angle_alpha   90.00
_cell.angle_beta   90.00
_cell.angle_gamma   90.00
#
_symmetry.space_group_name_H-M   'P 1'
#
loop_
_entity.id
_entity.type
_entity.pdbx_description
1 polymer ?
#
loop_
_entity_poly.entity_id
_entity_poly.type
_entity_poly.pdbx_seq_one_letter_code
_entity_poly.pdbx_strand_id
1 'polypeptide(L)'
;MVTNKGVKLGRWLAGKLMKELDITSCQLPAHHYKRGGSERIDIPNLLERHFAVTRPDQVWCGDVTHIWTGKRWAYLAVVLDLFARKPVGWAMSYSPDTELTVKALQMACE
;
A
#
# COMPACT_ATOMS: atom_id res chain seq x y z
N MET A 1 -9.45 31.46 2.07
CA MET A 1 -10.76 30.94 1.64
C MET A 1 -10.79 29.45 1.93
N VAL A 2 -11.90 28.89 2.45
CA VAL A 2 -11.95 27.49 2.92
C VAL A 2 -12.41 26.51 1.84
N THR A 3 -12.73 27.00 0.63
CA THR A 3 -13.21 26.19 -0.48
C THR A 3 -12.52 26.57 -1.78
N ASN A 4 -12.25 25.55 -2.61
CA ASN A 4 -11.72 25.68 -3.96
C ASN A 4 -12.83 25.67 -5.03
N LYS A 5 -14.11 25.55 -4.64
CA LYS A 5 -15.27 25.48 -5.54
C LYS A 5 -15.87 26.87 -5.87
N GLY A 6 -15.11 27.95 -5.72
CA GLY A 6 -15.56 29.32 -6.04
C GLY A 6 -16.60 29.94 -5.09
N VAL A 7 -17.13 29.19 -4.13
CA VAL A 7 -18.05 29.72 -3.11
C VAL A 7 -17.29 30.58 -2.11
N LYS A 8 -17.79 31.77 -1.76
CA LYS A 8 -17.12 32.59 -0.75
C LYS A 8 -17.38 32.09 0.67
N LEU A 9 -16.58 31.14 1.15
CA LEU A 9 -16.70 30.55 2.49
C LEU A 9 -15.47 30.85 3.36
N GLY A 10 -15.70 31.59 4.45
CA GLY A 10 -14.74 31.84 5.52
C GLY A 10 -14.80 30.76 6.60
N ARG A 11 -13.73 30.63 7.41
CA ARG A 11 -13.64 29.64 8.51
C ARG A 11 -14.80 29.74 9.50
N TRP A 12 -15.20 30.96 9.84
CA TRP A 12 -16.31 31.22 10.76
C TRP A 12 -17.64 30.66 10.22
N LEU A 13 -17.99 30.97 8.97
CA LEU A 13 -19.24 30.52 8.35
C LEU A 13 -19.24 28.99 8.17
N ALA A 14 -18.10 28.40 7.77
CA ALA A 14 -17.94 26.95 7.68
C ALA A 14 -18.21 26.28 9.05
N GLY A 15 -17.60 26.79 10.12
CA GLY A 15 -17.80 26.25 11.48
C GLY A 15 -19.23 26.42 11.99
N LYS A 16 -19.91 27.53 11.66
CA LYS A 16 -21.31 27.75 12.00
C LYS A 16 -22.22 26.72 11.31
N LEU A 17 -22.05 26.53 10.00
CA LEU A 17 -22.83 25.57 9.21
C LEU A 17 -22.57 24.12 9.64
N MET A 18 -21.32 23.77 9.96
CA MET A 18 -20.99 22.44 10.49
C MET A 18 -21.73 22.16 11.81
N LYS A 19 -21.83 23.14 12.72
CA LYS A 19 -22.61 22.99 13.97
C LYS A 19 -24.10 22.88 13.71
N GLU A 20 -24.66 23.69 12.80
CA GLU A 20 -26.08 23.68 12.47
C GLU A 20 -26.52 22.36 11.83
N LEU A 21 -25.64 21.75 11.04
CA LEU A 21 -25.88 20.48 10.36
C LEU A 21 -25.44 19.26 11.17
N ASP A 22 -24.92 19.44 12.38
CA ASP A 22 -24.32 18.39 13.22
C ASP A 22 -23.24 17.55 12.51
N ILE A 23 -22.42 18.22 11.68
CA ILE A 23 -21.34 17.61 10.91
C ILE A 23 -20.01 17.89 11.60
N THR A 24 -19.22 16.84 11.84
CA THR A 24 -17.85 16.94 12.35
C THR A 24 -16.83 16.54 11.29
N SER A 25 -15.60 17.07 11.41
CA SER A 25 -14.52 16.68 10.50
C SER A 25 -14.06 15.27 10.80
N CYS A 26 -14.23 14.36 9.84
CA CYS A 26 -13.69 13.00 9.90
C CYS A 26 -12.35 12.86 9.16
N GLN A 27 -11.61 13.96 8.95
CA GLN A 27 -10.31 13.86 8.30
C GLN A 27 -9.39 12.97 9.12
N LEU A 28 -9.03 11.82 8.56
CA LEU A 28 -8.06 10.93 9.14
C LEU A 28 -6.71 11.67 9.27
N PRO A 29 -5.99 11.51 10.40
CA PRO A 29 -4.63 11.99 10.49
C PRO A 29 -3.83 11.50 9.30
N ALA A 30 -3.00 12.37 8.72
CA ALA A 30 -2.07 11.93 7.71
C ALA A 30 -1.21 10.82 8.32
N HIS A 31 -1.16 9.67 7.65
CA HIS A 31 -0.28 8.59 8.07
C HIS A 31 1.16 9.12 8.12
N HIS A 32 1.82 8.96 9.26
CA HIS A 32 3.21 9.37 9.47
C HIS A 32 4.17 8.37 8.79
N TYR A 33 4.00 8.13 7.49
CA TYR A 33 5.03 7.50 6.70
C TYR A 33 6.15 8.52 6.51
N LYS A 34 7.39 8.11 6.76
CA LYS A 34 8.53 8.86 6.25
C LYS A 34 8.34 8.96 4.73
N ARG A 35 8.36 10.18 4.20
CA ARG A 35 8.43 10.36 2.75
C ARG A 35 9.66 9.59 2.27
N GLY A 36 9.46 8.69 1.30
CA GLY A 36 10.54 7.89 0.73
C GLY A 36 11.68 8.79 0.25
N GLY A 37 12.89 8.23 0.17
CA GLY A 37 14.04 8.93 -0.39
C GLY A 37 13.77 9.39 -1.82
N SER A 38 14.62 10.29 -2.32
CA SER A 38 14.64 10.66 -3.73
C SER A 38 14.83 9.41 -4.60
N GLU A 39 14.20 9.39 -5.77
CA GLU A 39 14.42 8.35 -6.76
C GLU A 39 15.91 8.24 -7.10
N ARG A 40 16.38 7.01 -7.32
CA ARG A 40 17.74 6.74 -7.76
C ARG A 40 17.82 7.00 -9.26
N ILE A 41 18.67 7.94 -9.67
CA ILE A 41 18.85 8.31 -11.09
C ILE A 41 19.52 7.18 -11.88
N ASP A 42 20.31 6.34 -11.21
CA ASP A 42 21.06 5.22 -11.78
C ASP A 42 20.22 3.95 -12.00
N ILE A 43 19.04 3.85 -11.40
CA ILE A 43 18.16 2.67 -11.51
C ILE A 43 16.76 3.14 -11.96
N PRO A 44 16.43 3.03 -13.25
CA PRO A 44 15.14 3.50 -13.75
C PRO A 44 14.00 2.69 -13.14
N ASN A 45 12.97 3.38 -12.67
CA ASN A 45 11.74 2.75 -12.19
C ASN A 45 10.93 2.24 -13.39
N LEU A 46 11.14 1.00 -13.82
CA LEU A 46 10.47 0.45 -14.99
C LEU A 46 8.94 0.32 -14.85
N LEU A 47 8.43 0.26 -13.62
CA LEU A 47 7.00 0.07 -13.37
C LEU A 47 6.24 1.41 -13.36
N GLU A 48 6.84 2.49 -12.85
CA GLU A 48 6.23 3.83 -12.71
C GLU A 48 4.78 3.83 -12.17
N ARG A 49 4.45 2.89 -11.27
CA ARG A 49 3.08 2.67 -10.74
C ARG A 49 2.03 2.32 -11.80
N HIS A 50 2.44 1.87 -12.99
CA HIS A 50 1.56 1.29 -14.00
C HIS A 50 1.13 -0.12 -13.60
N PHE A 51 0.20 -0.21 -12.63
CA PHE A 51 -0.33 -1.48 -12.14
C PHE A 51 -1.40 -2.12 -13.05
N ALA A 52 -1.76 -1.47 -14.16
CA ALA A 52 -2.67 -1.97 -15.17
C ALA A 52 -1.90 -2.76 -16.22
N VAL A 53 -1.51 -3.98 -15.85
CA VAL A 53 -0.74 -4.90 -16.71
C VAL A 53 -1.69 -5.58 -17.70
N THR A 54 -1.20 -5.95 -18.89
CA THR A 54 -2.05 -6.45 -19.99
C THR A 54 -2.10 -7.97 -20.11
N ARG A 55 -1.12 -8.67 -19.54
CA ARG A 55 -1.00 -10.14 -19.61
C ARG A 55 -0.47 -10.72 -18.29
N PRO A 56 -0.79 -11.98 -17.96
CA PRO A 56 -0.15 -12.69 -16.85
C PRO A 56 1.37 -12.71 -16.97
N ASP A 57 2.04 -12.86 -15.84
CA ASP A 57 3.50 -13.09 -15.73
C ASP A 57 4.41 -12.01 -16.34
N GLN A 58 3.89 -10.79 -16.52
CA GLN A 58 4.70 -9.65 -16.94
C GLN A 58 5.31 -8.89 -15.76
N VAL A 59 4.55 -8.73 -14.68
CA VAL A 59 5.00 -8.02 -13.48
C VAL A 59 4.43 -8.72 -12.26
N TRP A 60 5.33 -9.15 -11.39
CA TRP A 60 4.99 -9.66 -10.07
C TRP A 60 5.33 -8.63 -8.99
N CYS A 61 4.51 -8.62 -7.94
CA CYS A 61 4.74 -7.82 -6.74
C CYS A 61 4.88 -8.77 -5.55
N GLY A 62 6.00 -8.65 -4.83
CA GLY A 62 6.24 -9.40 -3.61
C GLY A 62 6.19 -8.51 -2.38
N ASP A 63 5.65 -9.04 -1.29
CA ASP A 63 5.71 -8.39 0.03
C ASP A 63 5.93 -9.43 1.13
N VAL A 64 6.54 -8.99 2.23
CA VAL A 64 6.70 -9.79 3.45
C VAL A 64 5.97 -9.09 4.59
N THR A 65 4.99 -9.79 5.14
CA THR A 65 4.21 -9.31 6.28
C THR A 65 4.35 -10.24 7.47
N HIS A 66 3.89 -9.78 8.64
CA HIS A 66 3.82 -10.60 9.85
C HIS A 66 2.37 -10.84 10.25
N ILE A 67 2.08 -12.07 10.67
CA ILE A 67 0.76 -12.48 11.13
C ILE A 67 0.85 -13.03 12.56
N TRP A 68 -0.11 -12.64 13.40
CA TRP A 68 -0.20 -13.16 14.76
C TRP A 68 -0.90 -14.53 14.73
N THR A 69 -0.19 -15.59 15.13
CA THR A 69 -0.73 -16.95 15.09
C THR A 69 -1.37 -17.38 16.42
N GLY A 70 -1.71 -16.42 17.30
CA GLY A 70 -2.24 -16.66 18.64
C GLY A 70 -1.17 -16.91 19.70
N LYS A 71 -0.08 -17.61 19.36
CA LYS A 71 1.03 -17.92 20.29
C LYS A 71 2.30 -17.11 20.03
N ARG A 72 2.57 -16.78 18.77
CA ARG A 72 3.72 -15.98 18.34
C ARG A 72 3.45 -15.30 17.00
N TRP A 73 4.34 -14.39 16.62
CA TRP A 73 4.39 -13.85 15.27
C TRP A 73 4.99 -14.88 14.30
N ALA A 74 4.41 -14.98 13.11
CA ALA A 74 4.99 -15.64 11.96
C ALA A 74 5.12 -14.64 10.82
N TYR A 75 6.05 -14.87 9.92
CA TYR A 75 6.26 -14.07 8.73
C TYR A 75 5.72 -14.82 7.52
N LEU A 76 5.01 -14.10 6.67
CA LEU A 76 4.40 -14.58 5.43
C LEU A 76 4.98 -13.75 4.28
N ALA A 77 5.68 -14.41 3.37
CA ALA A 77 6.07 -13.84 2.09
C ALA A 77 5.04 -14.26 1.03
N VAL A 78 4.57 -13.30 0.23
CA VAL A 78 3.62 -13.54 -0.86
C VAL A 78 4.14 -12.88 -2.13
N VAL A 79 4.02 -13.59 -3.25
CA VAL A 79 4.27 -13.11 -4.61
C VAL A 79 2.93 -13.09 -5.34
N LEU A 80 2.57 -11.93 -5.89
CA LEU A 80 1.30 -11.67 -6.55
C LEU A 80 1.53 -11.28 -8.00
N ASP A 81 0.80 -11.92 -8.92
CA ASP A 81 0.73 -11.47 -10.31
C ASP A 81 -0.20 -10.24 -10.40
N LEU A 82 0.35 -9.12 -10.88
CA LEU A 82 -0.38 -7.86 -10.98
C LEU A 82 -1.51 -7.90 -12.00
N PHE A 83 -1.43 -8.76 -13.02
CA PHE A 83 -2.49 -8.92 -14.01
C PHE A 83 -3.74 -9.55 -13.39
N ALA A 84 -3.59 -10.76 -12.85
CA ALA A 84 -4.71 -11.52 -12.30
C ALA A 84 -5.10 -11.11 -10.87
N ARG A 85 -4.26 -10.29 -10.21
CA ARG A 85 -4.37 -9.97 -8.77
C ARG A 85 -4.41 -11.23 -7.90
N LYS A 86 -3.67 -12.25 -8.32
CA LYS A 86 -3.67 -13.58 -7.71
C LYS A 86 -2.32 -13.87 -7.08
N PRO A 87 -2.27 -14.41 -5.85
CA PRO A 87 -1.06 -15.00 -5.30
C PRO A 87 -0.59 -16.16 -6.18
N VAL A 88 0.64 -16.06 -6.70
CA VAL A 88 1.28 -17.09 -7.53
C VAL A 88 2.32 -17.88 -6.74
N GLY A 89 2.82 -17.34 -5.63
CA GLY A 89 3.68 -18.08 -4.70
C GLY A 89 3.62 -17.49 -3.31
N TRP A 90 3.85 -18.32 -2.29
CA TRP A 90 3.89 -17.90 -0.90
C TRP A 90 4.74 -18.84 -0.05
N ALA A 91 5.25 -18.34 1.05
CA ALA A 91 5.93 -19.14 2.05
C ALA A 91 5.73 -18.53 3.44
N MET A 92 5.82 -19.36 4.47
CA MET A 92 5.74 -18.93 5.86
C MET A 92 6.94 -19.43 6.66
N SER A 93 7.44 -18.56 7.55
CA SER A 93 8.54 -18.87 8.46
C SER A 93 8.33 -18.14 9.79
N TYR A 94 9.09 -18.52 10.80
CA TYR A 94 9.16 -17.78 12.06
C TYR A 94 10.27 -16.73 12.07
N SER A 95 11.06 -16.67 11.00
CA SER A 95 12.15 -15.71 10.79
C SER A 95 11.92 -14.95 9.48
N PRO A 96 12.13 -13.61 9.46
CA PRO A 96 12.07 -12.80 8.25
C PRO A 96 13.43 -12.84 7.55
N ASP A 97 13.78 -13.98 6.97
CA ASP A 97 15.07 -14.22 6.31
C ASP A 97 14.94 -14.28 4.79
N THR A 98 16.10 -14.28 4.11
CA THR A 98 16.17 -14.43 2.65
C THR A 98 15.57 -15.76 2.19
N GLU A 99 15.70 -16.82 3.01
CA GLU A 99 15.20 -18.16 2.66
C GLU A 99 13.67 -18.16 2.52
N LEU A 100 12.95 -17.45 3.40
CA LEU A 100 11.51 -17.24 3.30
C LEU A 100 11.11 -16.63 1.94
N THR A 101 11.77 -15.54 1.54
CA THR A 101 11.47 -14.85 0.27
C THR A 101 11.84 -15.70 -0.93
N VAL A 102 12.97 -16.42 -0.87
CA VAL A 102 13.39 -17.35 -1.94
C VAL A 102 12.37 -18.46 -2.12
N LYS A 103 11.85 -19.06 -1.04
CA LYS A 103 10.81 -20.11 -1.12
C LYS A 103 9.53 -19.61 -1.79
N ALA A 104 9.08 -18.39 -1.46
CA ALA A 104 7.90 -17.81 -2.08
C ALA A 104 8.10 -17.54 -3.58
N LEU A 105 9.30 -17.08 -3.98
CA LEU A 105 9.65 -16.87 -5.38
C LEU A 105 9.82 -18.18 -6.16
N GLN A 106 10.44 -19.20 -5.56
CA GLN A 106 10.58 -20.52 -6.18
C GLN A 106 9.21 -21.12 -6.50
N MET A 107 8.28 -21.08 -5.53
CA MET A 107 6.90 -21.53 -5.74
C MET A 107 6.19 -20.77 -6.88
N ALA A 108 6.47 -19.48 -7.05
CA ALA A 108 5.86 -18.68 -8.12
C ALA A 108 6.44 -19.00 -9.52
N CYS A 109 7.67 -19.53 -9.58
CA CYS A 109 8.36 -19.86 -10.83
C CYS A 109 8.15 -21.32 -11.29
N GLU A 110 7.58 -22.17 -10.43
CA GLU A 110 7.25 -23.58 -10.73
C GLU A 110 5.94 -23.73 -11.52
#